data_AF-A0A1W9W825-F1
#
_entry.id   AF-A0A1W9W825-F1
#
_cell.length_a   1.000
_cell.length_b   1.000
_cell.length_c   1.000
_cell.angle_alpha   90.00
_cell.angle_beta   90.00
_cell.angle_gamma   90.00
#
_symmetry.space_group_name_H-M   'P 1'
#
loop_
_entity.id
_entity.type
_entity.pdbx_description
1 polymer ?
#
loop_
_entity_poly.entity_id
_entity_poly.type
_entity_poly.pdbx_seq_one_letter_code
_entity_poly.pdbx_strand_id
1 'polypeptide(L)'
;MLTQITTKACLLEPFRKQPSKVEIRQCLLKLFALHGELIRQVKQAQRVFVKSRLKSLFCKIDKVLSPVVEPLVQLPLEESARILPRLSREELLARFGKKS
;
A
#
# COMPACT_ATOMS: atom_id res chain seq x y z
N MET A 1 -29.84 16.45 22.14
CA MET A 1 -28.76 15.54 21.63
C MET A 1 -29.19 14.08 21.56
N LEU A 2 -30.07 13.57 22.43
CA LEU A 2 -30.61 12.20 22.32
C LEU A 2 -31.56 11.97 21.12
N THR A 3 -32.25 13.02 20.66
CA THR A 3 -33.21 12.97 19.54
C THR A 3 -32.59 12.67 18.17
N GLN A 4 -31.28 12.88 18.00
CA GLN A 4 -30.57 12.58 16.74
C GLN A 4 -30.20 11.10 16.60
N ILE A 5 -30.23 10.33 17.69
CA ILE A 5 -29.85 8.90 17.69
C ILE A 5 -31.02 8.03 17.24
N THR A 6 -32.26 8.52 17.36
CA THR A 6 -33.48 7.77 17.01
C THR A 6 -33.89 7.92 15.55
N THR A 7 -33.20 8.77 14.78
CA THR A 7 -33.60 9.16 13.42
C THR A 7 -33.25 8.13 12.35
N LYS A 8 -32.32 7.21 12.66
CA LYS A 8 -32.03 6.01 11.87
C LYS A 8 -32.25 4.79 12.73
N ALA A 9 -32.93 3.77 12.19
CA ALA A 9 -32.99 2.46 12.80
C ALA A 9 -31.55 1.95 13.01
N CYS A 10 -31.09 1.92 14.25
CA CYS A 10 -29.77 1.45 14.64
C CYS A 10 -29.91 0.45 15.77
N LEU A 11 -29.12 -0.62 15.70
CA LEU A 11 -29.01 -1.60 16.76
C LEU A 11 -28.07 -1.03 17.83
N LEU A 12 -28.63 -0.57 18.95
CA LEU A 12 -27.84 -0.13 20.09
C LEU A 12 -27.45 -1.37 20.90
N GLU A 13 -26.32 -1.98 20.56
CA GLU A 13 -25.80 -3.07 21.38
C GLU A 13 -25.35 -2.53 22.74
N PRO A 14 -25.86 -3.08 23.86
CA PRO A 14 -25.40 -2.70 25.18
C PRO A 14 -23.97 -3.22 25.34
N PHE A 15 -22.98 -2.35 25.14
CA PHE A 15 -21.64 -2.59 25.67
C PHE A 15 -21.78 -2.76 27.18
N ARG A 16 -21.72 -4.02 27.65
CA ARG A 16 -21.96 -4.39 29.06
C ARG A 16 -21.02 -3.67 30.04
N LYS A 17 -19.90 -3.12 29.56
CA LYS A 17 -19.07 -2.10 30.21
C LYS A 17 -18.52 -1.15 29.15
N GLN A 18 -18.47 0.15 29.46
CA GLN A 18 -17.75 1.12 28.63
C GLN A 18 -16.28 0.69 28.55
N PRO A 19 -15.68 0.60 27.36
CA PRO A 19 -14.26 0.27 27.24
C PRO A 19 -13.43 1.34 27.95
N SER A 20 -12.50 0.89 28.77
CA SER A 20 -11.55 1.75 29.45
C SER A 20 -10.63 2.45 28.44
N LYS A 21 -10.01 3.55 28.86
CA LYS A 21 -9.00 4.25 28.04
C LYS A 21 -7.85 3.31 27.62
N VAL A 22 -7.54 2.30 28.43
CA VAL A 22 -6.51 1.30 28.13
C VAL A 22 -6.96 0.35 27.03
N GLU A 23 -8.18 -0.18 27.10
CA GLU A 23 -8.74 -1.06 26.06
C GLU A 23 -8.85 -0.35 24.71
N ILE A 24 -9.26 0.93 24.70
CA ILE A 24 -9.31 1.75 23.48
C ILE A 24 -7.90 1.89 22.88
N ARG A 25 -6.90 2.22 23.69
CA ARG A 25 -5.50 2.33 23.21
C ARG A 25 -4.98 1.00 22.68
N GLN A 26 -5.26 -0.10 23.36
CA GLN A 26 -4.87 -1.44 22.91
C GLN A 26 -5.54 -1.82 21.58
N CYS A 27 -6.82 -1.47 21.40
CA CYS A 27 -7.52 -1.65 20.14
C CYS A 27 -6.86 -0.85 19.00
N LEU A 28 -6.54 0.43 19.23
CA LEU A 28 -5.85 1.26 18.26
C LEU A 28 -4.47 0.72 17.90
N LEU A 29 -3.70 0.24 18.88
CA LEU A 29 -2.39 -0.39 18.64
C LEU A 29 -2.51 -1.62 17.73
N LYS A 30 -3.49 -2.50 18.01
CA LYS A 30 -3.76 -3.67 17.15
C LYS A 30 -4.15 -3.26 15.74
N LEU A 31 -5.01 -2.24 15.61
CA LEU A 31 -5.43 -1.71 14.31
C LEU A 31 -4.23 -1.19 13.51
N PHE A 32 -3.37 -0.38 14.12
CA PHE A 32 -2.17 0.15 13.44
C PHE A 32 -1.18 -0.95 13.07
N ALA A 33 -1.02 -1.97 13.93
CA ALA A 33 -0.19 -3.13 13.60
C ALA A 33 -0.72 -3.88 12.38
N LEU A 34 -2.03 -4.18 12.33
CA LEU A 34 -2.66 -4.82 11.19
C LEU A 34 -2.55 -3.98 9.91
N HIS A 35 -2.74 -2.67 10.02
CA HIS A 35 -2.59 -1.76 8.89
C HIS A 35 -1.14 -1.75 8.36
N GLY A 36 -0.16 -1.74 9.27
CA GLY A 36 1.26 -1.84 8.92
C GLY A 36 1.61 -3.16 8.22
N GLU A 37 1.08 -4.28 8.70
CA GLU A 37 1.22 -5.61 8.07
C GLU A 37 0.66 -5.58 6.64
N LEU A 38 -0.56 -5.07 6.47
CA LEU A 38 -1.22 -5.00 5.17
C LEU A 38 -0.43 -4.15 4.17
N ILE A 39 0.04 -2.96 4.57
CA ILE A 39 0.87 -2.10 3.72
C ILE A 39 2.16 -2.82 3.32
N ARG A 40 2.82 -3.52 4.25
CA ARG A 40 4.05 -4.28 3.95
C ARG A 40 3.79 -5.38 2.93
N GLN A 41 2.69 -6.12 3.09
CA GLN A 41 2.30 -7.18 2.15
C GLN A 41 2.01 -6.62 0.76
N VAL A 42 1.27 -5.51 0.65
CA VAL A 42 0.99 -4.84 -0.63
C VAL A 42 2.29 -4.36 -1.29
N LYS A 43 3.17 -3.67 -0.55
CA LYS A 43 4.47 -3.22 -1.09
C LYS A 43 5.33 -4.38 -1.57
N GLN A 44 5.33 -5.50 -0.85
CA GLN A 44 6.09 -6.68 -1.24
C GLN A 44 5.50 -7.33 -2.50
N ALA A 45 4.18 -7.50 -2.58
CA ALA A 45 3.50 -8.01 -3.77
C ALA A 45 3.78 -7.12 -4.99
N GLN A 46 3.73 -5.80 -4.81
CA GLN A 46 4.04 -4.86 -5.87
C GLN A 46 5.51 -4.93 -6.30
N ARG A 47 6.45 -5.08 -5.37
CA ARG A 47 7.87 -5.29 -5.70
C ARG A 47 8.07 -6.56 -6.52
N VAL A 48 7.37 -7.64 -6.21
CA VAL A 48 7.38 -8.88 -7.00
C VAL A 48 6.81 -8.64 -8.39
N PHE A 49 5.67 -7.94 -8.50
CA PHE A 49 5.06 -7.58 -9.78
C PHE A 49 6.00 -6.75 -10.66
N VAL A 50 6.55 -5.64 -10.13
CA VAL A 50 7.46 -4.75 -10.86
C VAL A 50 8.69 -5.51 -11.33
N LYS A 51 9.31 -6.33 -10.46
CA LYS A 51 10.46 -7.16 -10.86
C LYS A 51 10.09 -8.16 -11.95
N SER A 52 8.97 -8.88 -11.80
CA SER A 52 8.49 -9.84 -12.80
C SER A 52 8.25 -9.16 -14.16
N ARG A 53 7.60 -7.99 -14.15
CA ARG A 53 7.37 -7.19 -15.36
C ARG A 53 8.66 -6.72 -16.00
N LEU A 54 9.59 -6.14 -15.24
CA LEU A 54 10.89 -5.72 -15.77
C LEU A 54 11.67 -6.89 -16.35
N LYS A 55 11.64 -8.06 -15.70
CA LYS A 55 12.26 -9.28 -16.22
C LYS A 55 11.58 -9.75 -17.52
N SER A 56 10.26 -9.64 -17.64
CA SER A 56 9.54 -9.99 -18.87
C SER A 56 9.82 -9.01 -20.01
N LEU A 57 10.06 -7.72 -19.73
CA LEU A 57 10.32 -6.70 -20.74
C LEU A 57 11.77 -6.70 -21.23
N PHE A 58 12.73 -6.90 -20.32
CA PHE A 58 14.16 -6.73 -20.61
C PHE A 58 14.99 -8.01 -20.47
N CYS A 59 14.36 -9.15 -20.21
CA CYS A 59 14.95 -10.47 -19.94
C CYS A 59 15.84 -10.55 -18.68
N LYS A 60 16.48 -9.45 -18.25
CA LYS A 60 17.32 -9.37 -17.05
C LYS A 60 17.11 -8.04 -16.31
N ILE A 61 17.14 -8.10 -14.98
CA ILE A 61 17.21 -6.92 -14.11
C ILE A 61 18.68 -6.70 -13.77
N ASP A 62 19.34 -5.83 -14.52
CA ASP A 62 20.75 -5.51 -14.31
C ASP A 62 20.92 -4.55 -13.14
N LYS A 63 22.17 -4.38 -12.65
CA LYS A 63 22.51 -3.40 -11.59
C LYS A 63 22.03 -1.97 -11.91
N VAL A 64 21.89 -1.64 -13.20
CA VAL A 64 21.42 -0.34 -13.69
C VAL A 64 19.91 -0.16 -13.49
N LEU A 65 19.10 -1.23 -13.58
CA LEU A 65 17.65 -1.20 -13.37
C LEU A 65 17.24 -1.40 -11.91
N SER A 66 18.14 -1.92 -11.07
CA SER A 66 17.88 -2.11 -9.64
C SER A 66 17.39 -0.85 -8.91
N PRO A 67 17.90 0.38 -9.17
CA PRO A 67 17.43 1.60 -8.53
C PRO A 67 15.99 1.97 -8.90
N VAL A 68 15.54 1.59 -10.10
CA VAL A 68 14.22 1.94 -10.64
C VAL A 68 13.08 1.16 -9.95
N VAL A 69 13.41 0.01 -9.34
CA VAL A 69 12.41 -0.83 -8.66
C VAL A 69 11.77 -0.11 -7.48
N GLU A 70 12.54 0.64 -6.69
CA GLU A 70 12.00 1.27 -5.48
C GLU A 70 11.00 2.39 -5.79
N PRO A 71 11.30 3.36 -6.69
CA PRO A 71 10.33 4.36 -7.10
C PRO A 71 9.04 3.76 -7.68
N LEU A 72 9.15 2.70 -8.50
CA LEU A 72 8.00 2.03 -9.11
C LEU A 72 7.11 1.30 -8.09
N VAL A 73 7.67 0.87 -6.95
CA VAL A 73 6.92 0.24 -5.86
C VAL A 73 6.20 1.25 -4.99
N GLN A 74 6.60 2.53 -5.00
CA GLN A 74 5.86 3.59 -4.29
C GLN A 74 4.68 4.14 -5.10
N LEU A 75 4.63 3.90 -6.41
CA LEU A 75 3.49 4.28 -7.25
C LEU A 75 2.29 3.37 -6.98
N PRO A 76 1.04 3.78 -7.27
CA PRO A 76 -0.09 2.87 -7.33
C PRO A 76 0.13 1.73 -8.35
N LEU A 77 -0.42 0.55 -8.08
CA LEU A 77 -0.26 -0.63 -8.94
C LEU A 77 -0.75 -0.34 -10.36
N GLU A 78 -1.85 0.37 -10.48
CA GLU A 78 -2.52 0.75 -11.73
C GLU A 78 -1.62 1.64 -12.60
N GLU A 79 -0.91 2.57 -11.97
CA GLU A 79 0.02 3.46 -12.66
C GLU A 79 1.25 2.69 -13.15
N SER A 80 1.83 1.84 -12.30
CA SER A 80 2.97 1.00 -12.68
C SER A 80 2.62 0.06 -13.84
N ALA A 81 1.43 -0.56 -13.81
CA ALA A 81 0.94 -1.45 -14.85
C ALA A 81 0.67 -0.72 -16.18
N ARG A 82 0.25 0.55 -16.14
CA ARG A 82 0.00 1.38 -17.32
C ARG A 82 1.29 1.90 -17.96
N ILE A 83 2.27 2.27 -17.14
CA ILE A 83 3.49 2.95 -17.57
C ILE A 83 4.53 1.95 -18.12
N LEU A 84 4.68 0.78 -17.47
CA LEU A 84 5.72 -0.19 -17.83
C LEU A 84 5.68 -0.69 -19.30
N PRO A 85 4.51 -0.92 -19.93
CA PRO A 85 4.45 -1.32 -21.34
C PRO A 85 4.81 -0.20 -22.32
N ARG A 86 4.78 1.06 -21.86
CA ARG A 86 4.89 2.25 -22.72
C ARG A 86 6.30 2.84 -22.76
N LEU A 87 7.15 2.52 -21.80
CA LEU A 87 8.47 3.12 -21.66
C LEU A 87 9.58 2.20 -22.16
N SER A 88 10.56 2.78 -22.84
CA SER A 88 11.83 2.09 -23.12
C SER A 88 12.70 2.00 -21.86
N ARG A 89 13.78 1.22 -21.96
CA ARG A 89 14.75 1.04 -20.86
C ARG A 89 15.39 2.38 -20.47
N GLU A 90 15.77 3.18 -21.46
CA GLU A 90 16.45 4.47 -21.30
C GLU A 90 15.52 5.50 -20.65
N GLU A 91 14.25 5.51 -21.04
CA GLU A 91 13.24 6.40 -20.45
C GLU A 91 12.92 6.04 -19.00
N LEU A 92 12.86 4.74 -18.67
CA LEU A 92 12.71 4.27 -17.30
C LEU A 92 13.88 4.75 -16.42
N LEU A 93 15.10 4.68 -16.94
CA LEU A 93 16.30 5.15 -16.22
C LEU A 93 16.33 6.68 -16.11
N ALA A 94 15.93 7.41 -17.14
CA ALA A 94 15.86 8.87 -17.11
C ALA A 94 14.84 9.38 -16.07
N ARG A 95 13.69 8.69 -15.94
CA ARG A 95 12.59 9.08 -15.04
C ARG A 95 12.78 8.59 -13.60
N PHE A 96 13.25 7.35 -13.41
CA PHE A 96 13.27 6.69 -12.11
C PHE A 96 14.66 6.24 -11.66
N GLY A 97 15.70 6.40 -12.49
CA GLY A 97 17.07 6.02 -12.16
C GLY A 97 17.81 7.01 -11.26
N LYS A 98 17.25 8.20 -11.03
CA LYS A 98 17.82 9.19 -10.12
C LYS A 98 17.58 8.77 -8.67
N LYS A 99 18.65 8.33 -8.00
CA LYS A 99 18.72 8.27 -6.54
C LYS A 99 18.61 9.70 -5.99
N SER A 100 17.59 9.95 -5.17
CA SER A 100 17.76 10.85 -4.03
C SER A 100 17.79 10.00 -2.76
#